data_AF-A0A926PB77-F1
#
_entry.id   AF-A0A926PB77-F1
#
_cell.length_a   1.000
_cell.length_b   1.000
_cell.length_c   1.000
_cell.angle_alpha   90.00
_cell.angle_beta   90.00
_cell.angle_gamma   90.00
#
_symmetry.space_group_name_H-M   'P 1'
#
loop_
_entity.id
_entity.type
_entity.pdbx_description
1 polymer ?
#
loop_
_entity_poly.entity_id
_entity_poly.type
_entity_poly.pdbx_seq_one_letter_code
_entity_poly.pdbx_strand_id
1 'polypeptide(L)'
;MAAVTNIDIQEYLLELVTFVKKIPKIDFQVDYDSEADVMYINFGDTTKPAADSEYADNDLIIRYDEQDEIIGFTILHISKR
;
A
#
# COMPACT_ATOMS: atom_id res chain seq x y z
N MET A 1 18.93 4.79 -24.92
CA MET A 1 18.11 4.42 -23.74
C MET A 1 18.13 2.92 -23.64
N ALA A 2 18.84 2.37 -22.65
CA ALA A 2 18.84 0.93 -22.42
C ALA A 2 17.47 0.55 -21.85
N ALA A 3 16.75 -0.32 -22.56
CA ALA A 3 15.57 -0.97 -22.00
C ALA A 3 16.06 -1.87 -20.86
N VAL A 4 15.53 -1.68 -19.66
CA VAL A 4 15.74 -2.58 -18.53
C VAL A 4 14.95 -3.85 -18.84
N THR A 5 15.56 -4.77 -19.59
CA THR A 5 14.95 -6.04 -19.99
C THR A 5 15.60 -7.20 -19.25
N ASN A 6 15.46 -7.22 -17.92
CA ASN A 6 15.37 -8.46 -17.15
C ASN A 6 14.96 -8.12 -15.71
N ILE A 7 13.67 -7.91 -15.48
CA ILE A 7 13.12 -7.92 -14.13
C ILE A 7 12.85 -9.38 -13.82
N ASP A 8 13.51 -9.95 -12.81
CA ASP A 8 13.18 -11.30 -12.33
C ASP A 8 11.86 -11.25 -11.54
N ILE A 9 10.77 -11.18 -12.31
CA ILE A 9 9.42 -11.06 -11.75
C ILE A 9 9.06 -12.26 -10.88
N GLN A 10 9.72 -13.42 -11.05
CA GLN A 10 9.43 -14.60 -10.25
C GLN A 10 9.96 -14.43 -8.83
N GLU A 11 11.19 -13.95 -8.67
CA GLU A 11 11.78 -13.67 -7.36
C GLU A 11 10.93 -12.64 -6.59
N TYR A 12 10.58 -11.52 -7.23
CA TYR A 12 9.73 -10.49 -6.60
C TYR A 12 8.33 -10.99 -6.22
N LEU A 13 7.72 -11.86 -7.03
CA LEU A 13 6.43 -12.46 -6.69
C LEU A 13 6.54 -13.41 -5.49
N LEU A 14 7.63 -14.17 -5.36
CA LEU A 14 7.86 -15.04 -4.21
C LEU A 14 8.11 -14.24 -2.92
N GLU A 15 8.83 -13.12 -3.01
CA GLU A 15 8.99 -12.18 -1.90
C GLU A 15 7.65 -11.57 -1.49
N LEU A 16 6.84 -11.12 -2.46
CA LEU A 16 5.49 -10.60 -2.21
C LEU A 16 4.62 -11.65 -1.52
N VAL A 17 4.60 -12.91 -1.99
CA VAL A 17 3.85 -14.00 -1.34
C VAL A 17 4.31 -14.21 0.12
N THR A 18 5.61 -14.12 0.38
CA THR A 18 6.17 -14.24 1.73
C THR A 18 5.74 -13.09 2.62
N PHE A 19 5.68 -11.87 2.09
CA PHE A 19 5.16 -10.70 2.78
C PHE A 19 3.66 -10.83 3.07
N VAL A 20 2.84 -11.16 2.06
CA VAL A 20 1.38 -11.32 2.20
C VAL A 20 1.01 -12.36 3.25
N LYS A 21 1.77 -13.46 3.37
CA LYS A 21 1.56 -14.46 4.43
C LYS A 21 1.72 -13.93 5.86
N LYS A 22 2.39 -12.78 6.05
CA LYS A 22 2.59 -12.12 7.35
C LYS A 22 1.50 -11.11 7.69
N ILE A 23 0.67 -10.73 6.72
CA ILE A 23 -0.43 -9.79 6.92
C ILE A 23 -1.63 -10.56 7.52
N PRO A 24 -2.46 -9.94 8.38
CA PRO A 24 -3.75 -10.49 8.76
C PRO A 24 -4.52 -10.98 7.52
N LYS A 25 -5.30 -12.07 7.65
CA LYS A 25 -6.13 -12.61 6.55
C LYS A 25 -7.32 -11.69 6.27
N ILE A 26 -7.04 -10.51 5.76
CA ILE A 26 -7.99 -9.51 5.31
C ILE A 26 -7.76 -9.29 3.82
N ASP A 27 -8.85 -9.15 3.07
CA ASP A 27 -8.76 -8.71 1.68
C ASP A 27 -8.18 -7.29 1.65
N PHE A 28 -7.38 -6.99 0.64
CA PHE A 28 -6.83 -5.65 0.47
C PHE A 28 -6.61 -5.32 -1.00
N GLN A 29 -6.62 -4.03 -1.30
CA GLN A 29 -6.35 -3.47 -2.62
C GLN A 29 -5.16 -2.51 -2.53
N VAL A 30 -4.32 -2.52 -3.56
CA VAL A 30 -3.15 -1.63 -3.65
C VAL A 30 -3.24 -0.85 -4.95
N ASP A 31 -3.26 0.48 -4.83
CA ASP A 31 -3.32 1.40 -5.96
C ASP A 31 -2.12 2.34 -5.90
N TYR A 32 -1.31 2.37 -6.97
CA TYR A 32 -0.21 3.32 -7.10
C TYR A 32 -0.59 4.43 -8.07
N ASP A 33 -0.64 5.66 -7.58
CA ASP A 33 -0.80 6.88 -8.36
C ASP A 33 0.59 7.43 -8.70
N SER A 34 1.01 7.20 -9.95
CA SER A 34 2.32 7.63 -10.44
C SER A 34 2.42 9.13 -10.72
N GLU A 35 1.30 9.85 -10.85
CA GLU A 35 1.29 11.30 -11.01
C GLU A 35 1.58 11.98 -9.67
N ALA A 36 0.98 11.46 -8.59
CA ALA A 36 1.19 11.96 -7.23
C ALA A 36 2.42 11.36 -6.51
N ASP A 37 2.99 10.26 -7.01
CA ASP A 37 4.01 9.44 -6.33
C ASP A 37 3.51 8.90 -4.97
N VAL A 38 2.28 8.37 -4.97
CA VAL A 38 1.55 7.91 -3.76
C VAL A 38 1.01 6.50 -3.96
N MET A 39 1.16 5.64 -2.94
CA MET A 39 0.54 4.32 -2.89
C MET A 39 -0.55 4.26 -1.84
N TYR A 40 -1.73 3.78 -2.23
CA TYR A 40 -2.86 3.52 -1.34
C TYR A 40 -2.95 2.02 -1.08
N ILE A 41 -3.10 1.65 0.19
CA ILE A 41 -3.47 0.30 0.61
C ILE A 41 -4.82 0.40 1.30
N ASN A 42 -5.84 -0.25 0.75
CA ASN A 42 -7.19 -0.30 1.31
C ASN A 42 -7.46 -1.68 1.89
N PHE A 43 -8.02 -1.75 3.10
CA PHE A 43 -8.41 -3.01 3.74
C PHE A 43 -9.90 -3.29 3.59
N GLY A 44 -10.23 -4.54 3.28
CA GLY A 44 -11.57 -5.00 2.95
C GLY A 44 -11.77 -5.26 1.46
N ASP A 45 -13.00 -5.64 1.12
CA ASP A 45 -13.45 -5.89 -0.26
C ASP A 45 -13.74 -4.59 -1.04
N THR A 46 -13.90 -3.47 -0.32
CA THR A 46 -14.32 -2.18 -0.85
C THR A 46 -13.57 -1.04 -0.16
N THR A 47 -13.28 0.03 -0.92
CA THR A 47 -12.70 1.26 -0.36
C THR A 47 -13.72 1.95 0.55
N LYS A 48 -13.42 1.97 1.86
CA LYS A 48 -14.21 2.70 2.84
C LYS A 48 -13.75 4.16 2.93
N PRO A 49 -14.66 5.13 3.13
CA PRO A 49 -14.28 6.50 3.45
C PRO A 49 -13.61 6.55 4.83
N ALA A 50 -12.56 7.36 4.95
CA ALA A 50 -11.93 7.64 6.24
C ALA A 50 -12.75 8.70 6.99
N ALA A 51 -12.95 8.47 8.28
CA ALA A 51 -13.50 9.46 9.21
C ALA A 51 -12.38 10.31 9.83
N ASP A 52 -11.20 9.73 10.02
CA ASP A 52 -10.01 10.40 10.53
C ASP A 52 -8.71 9.85 9.91
N SER A 53 -7.61 10.57 10.08
CA SER A 53 -6.29 10.14 9.64
C SER A 53 -5.16 10.68 10.51
N GLU A 54 -4.13 9.88 10.66
CA GLU A 54 -2.90 10.24 11.38
C GLU A 54 -1.72 10.24 10.42
N TYR A 55 -0.96 11.35 10.39
CA TYR A 55 0.33 11.39 9.71
C TYR A 55 1.40 10.83 10.67
N ALA A 56 1.88 9.62 10.36
CA ALA A 56 2.92 8.94 11.09
C ALA A 56 4.30 9.18 10.45
N ASP A 57 5.35 8.66 11.09
CA ASP A 57 6.70 8.74 10.56
C ASP A 57 6.84 8.01 9.20
N ASN A 58 7.92 8.35 8.49
CA ASN A 58 8.27 7.75 7.20
C ASN A 58 7.18 7.93 6.14
N ASP A 59 6.62 9.13 5.99
CA ASP A 59 5.69 9.46 4.90
C ASP A 59 4.46 8.55 4.84
N LEU A 60 4.00 8.08 6.00
CA LEU A 60 2.86 7.18 6.14
C LEU A 60 1.67 7.93 6.75
N ILE A 61 0.52 7.84 6.09
CA ILE A 61 -0.76 8.26 6.65
C ILE A 61 -1.59 7.02 6.97
N ILE A 62 -2.02 6.90 8.21
CA ILE A 62 -2.94 5.87 8.69
C ILE A 62 -4.35 6.41 8.59
N ARG A 63 -5.28 5.65 8.00
CA ARG A 63 -6.68 6.05 7.81
C ARG A 63 -7.58 5.21 8.71
N TYR A 64 -8.49 5.87 9.40
CA TYR A 64 -9.43 5.26 10.33
C TYR A 64 -10.88 5.50 9.90
N ASP A 65 -11.77 4.55 10.20
CA ASP A 65 -13.22 4.78 10.09
C ASP A 65 -13.80 5.42 11.36
N GLU A 66 -15.12 5.60 11.39
CA GLU A 66 -15.84 6.20 12.51
C GLU A 66 -15.79 5.36 13.81
N GLN A 67 -15.30 4.12 13.75
CA GLN A 67 -15.13 3.23 14.90
C GLN A 67 -13.66 3.14 15.36
N ASP A 68 -12.79 4.03 14.86
CA ASP A 68 -11.33 4.02 15.08
C ASP A 68 -10.63 2.74 14.55
N GLU A 69 -11.25 1.99 13.62
CA GLU A 69 -10.59 0.86 12.98
C GLU A 69 -9.71 1.33 11.83
N ILE A 70 -8.49 0.77 11.71
CA ILE A 70 -7.61 1.06 10.57
C ILE A 70 -8.22 0.45 9.30
N ILE A 71 -8.59 1.31 8.36
CA ILE A 71 -9.18 0.92 7.07
C ILE A 71 -8.17 0.98 5.91
N GLY A 72 -6.97 1.49 6.16
CA GLY A 72 -5.91 1.48 5.17
C GLY A 72 -4.79 2.47 5.44
N PHE A 73 -3.88 2.53 4.46
CA PHE A 73 -2.70 3.38 4.48
C PHE A 73 -2.59 4.20 3.21
N THR A 74 -1.96 5.37 3.32
CA THR A 74 -1.46 6.15 2.20
C THR A 74 0.03 6.38 2.42
N ILE A 75 0.86 5.93 1.48
CA ILE A 75 2.31 6.04 1.55
C ILE A 75 2.76 7.05 0.51
N LEU A 76 3.39 8.12 0.96
CA LEU A 76 3.88 9.20 0.10
C LEU A 76 5.32 8.94 -0.34
N HIS A 77 5.73 9.64 -1.41
CA HIS A 77 7.09 9.65 -1.94
C HIS A 77 7.66 8.26 -2.26
N ILE A 78 6.86 7.42 -2.92
CA ILE A 78 7.22 6.02 -3.23
C ILE A 78 8.54 5.93 -3.99
N SER A 79 8.77 6.82 -4.94
CA SER A 79 9.99 6.86 -5.76
C SER A 79 11.29 7.11 -4.97
N LYS A 80 11.21 7.54 -3.70
CA LYS A 80 12.38 7.79 -2.84
C LYS A 80 12.78 6.57 -1.99
N ARG A 81 12.05 5.45 -2.10
CA ARG A 81 12.28 4.23 -1.32
C ARG A 81 13.16 3.22 -2.05
#